data_AF-A0A1Z9VPH9-F1
#
_entry.id   AF-A0A1Z9VPH9-F1
#
_cell.length_a   1.000
_cell.length_b   1.000
_cell.length_c   1.000
_cell.angle_alpha   90.00
_cell.angle_beta   90.00
_cell.angle_gamma   90.00
#
_symmetry.space_group_name_H-M   'P 1'
#
loop_
_entity.id
_entity.type
_entity.pdbx_description
1 polymer ?
#
loop_
_entity_poly.entity_id
_entity_poly.type
_entity_poly.pdbx_seq_one_letter_code
_entity_poly.pdbx_strand_id
1 'polypeptide(L)'
;IESNDILPVYIQSINAKVVDSWNQAYTKLITHLFWNQKVTVELSNKTERSVSIKDVNFMSPDSILDQLNLKPWQPVDRPVIQSSEIESLKPNDLITEVDYIPVTQWREVIQIIKQHPNQTLDFKVARQLKQIIIPIKIGSTQSIFGSTDGTLPIKHILPKWPKAEIIKSRANIFNSSLLASQRFIDQLNFQVNVLAAILFGYAPISALSGPVGISGMILESLNTNFLVWLYTFAIINISIGIINLLPLPGLDGGQIIIALINRIIGYRITLRWIRLLERIILIFFFILLVKVTLNDIERTLLYYQKQDTIIQ
;
A
#
# COMPACT_ATOMS: atom_id res chain seq x y z
N ILE A 1 -25.82 14.88 16.13
CA ILE A 1 -25.26 14.51 17.45
C ILE A 1 -24.43 13.26 17.20
N GLU A 2 -23.18 13.43 16.80
CA GLU A 2 -22.22 12.33 16.74
C GLU A 2 -21.06 12.72 17.64
N SER A 3 -20.85 11.89 18.66
CA SER A 3 -20.04 12.18 19.84
C SER A 3 -18.56 12.27 19.50
N ASN A 4 -17.92 13.25 20.13
CA ASN A 4 -16.49 13.35 20.34
C ASN A 4 -15.84 11.99 20.68
N ASP A 5 -14.57 11.85 20.27
CA ASP A 5 -13.55 10.96 20.87
C ASP A 5 -13.42 9.50 20.41
N ILE A 6 -13.65 9.18 19.14
CA ILE A 6 -13.03 7.95 18.57
C ILE A 6 -11.75 8.35 17.82
N LEU A 7 -10.65 8.39 18.56
CA LEU A 7 -9.31 8.33 17.96
C LEU A 7 -9.28 7.14 16.99
N PRO A 8 -8.68 7.27 15.79
CA PRO A 8 -8.60 6.16 14.85
C PRO A 8 -7.99 4.96 15.56
N VAL A 9 -8.67 3.82 15.52
CA VAL A 9 -8.28 2.62 16.24
C VAL A 9 -7.19 1.91 15.44
N TYR A 10 -6.03 1.67 16.05
CA TYR A 10 -4.85 1.12 15.37
C TYR A 10 -4.32 -0.13 16.05
N ILE A 11 -3.57 -0.95 15.30
CA ILE A 11 -2.97 -2.18 15.80
C ILE A 11 -1.84 -1.84 16.77
N GLN A 12 -2.00 -2.22 18.04
CA GLN A 12 -0.98 -2.08 19.09
C GLN A 12 -0.17 -3.37 19.25
N SER A 13 -0.83 -4.52 19.17
CA SER A 13 -0.16 -5.82 19.23
C SER A 13 -0.83 -6.84 18.31
N ILE A 14 -0.03 -7.80 17.83
CA ILE A 14 -0.50 -8.93 17.03
C ILE A 14 -0.07 -10.20 17.76
N ASN A 15 -1.03 -11.03 18.19
CA ASN A 15 -0.79 -12.23 19.00
C ASN A 15 0.13 -11.94 20.21
N ALA A 16 -0.18 -10.89 20.98
CA ALA A 16 0.57 -10.44 22.16
C ALA A 16 2.02 -9.96 21.90
N LYS A 17 2.43 -9.77 20.63
CA LYS A 17 3.69 -9.14 20.28
C LYS A 17 3.46 -7.68 19.88
N VAL A 18 4.09 -6.76 20.60
CA VAL A 18 4.08 -5.33 20.29
C VAL A 18 4.65 -5.12 18.88
N VAL A 19 4.07 -4.15 18.18
CA VAL A 19 4.52 -3.71 16.88
C VAL A 19 4.92 -2.25 16.95
N ASP A 20 6.15 -1.96 16.55
CA ASP A 20 6.73 -0.61 16.69
C ASP A 20 6.58 0.23 15.41
N SER A 21 6.16 -0.37 14.29
CA SER A 21 5.93 0.32 13.03
C SER A 21 4.81 -0.32 12.22
N TRP A 22 4.16 0.51 11.40
CA TRP A 22 3.09 0.04 10.51
C TRP A 22 3.54 -1.10 9.57
N ASN A 23 4.72 -0.98 8.96
CA ASN A 23 5.22 -2.01 8.04
C ASN A 23 5.38 -3.37 8.74
N GLN A 24 5.88 -3.34 9.99
CA GLN A 24 6.01 -4.53 10.80
C GLN A 24 4.63 -5.09 11.20
N ALA A 25 3.64 -4.22 11.46
CA ALA A 25 2.27 -4.62 11.79
C ALA A 25 1.66 -5.36 10.61
N TYR A 26 1.72 -4.75 9.43
CA TYR A 26 1.19 -5.32 8.20
C TYR A 26 1.85 -6.66 7.87
N THR A 27 3.18 -6.71 7.88
CA THR A 27 3.95 -7.92 7.60
C THR A 27 3.58 -9.05 8.56
N LYS A 28 3.55 -8.78 9.87
CA LYS A 28 3.17 -9.77 10.89
C LYS A 28 1.71 -10.20 10.74
N LEU A 29 0.80 -9.25 10.51
CA LEU A 29 -0.62 -9.51 10.36
C LEU A 29 -0.84 -10.47 9.18
N ILE A 30 -0.37 -10.12 7.99
CA ILE A 30 -0.58 -10.92 6.78
C ILE A 30 0.11 -12.29 6.91
N THR A 31 1.35 -12.33 7.41
CA THR A 31 2.06 -13.60 7.60
C THR A 31 1.30 -14.52 8.57
N HIS A 32 0.87 -14.01 9.73
CA HIS A 32 0.10 -14.82 10.67
C HIS A 32 -1.31 -15.15 10.16
N LEU A 33 -1.95 -14.25 9.41
CA LEU A 33 -3.27 -14.49 8.85
C LEU A 33 -3.25 -15.64 7.85
N PHE A 34 -2.22 -15.70 7.01
CA PHE A 34 -2.06 -16.78 6.05
C PHE A 34 -1.71 -18.10 6.74
N TRP A 35 -0.72 -18.12 7.64
CA TRP A 35 -0.28 -19.38 8.26
C TRP A 35 -1.21 -19.92 9.35
N ASN A 36 -1.82 -19.04 10.16
CA ASN A 36 -2.61 -19.44 11.32
C ASN A 36 -4.12 -19.36 11.07
N GLN A 37 -4.56 -18.85 9.91
CA GLN A 37 -5.95 -18.58 9.50
C GLN A 37 -6.72 -17.58 10.37
N LYS A 38 -6.34 -17.41 11.64
CA LYS A 38 -6.90 -16.45 12.59
C LYS A 38 -5.78 -15.75 13.35
N VAL A 39 -5.98 -14.47 13.60
CA VAL A 39 -5.04 -13.60 14.31
C VAL A 39 -5.81 -12.77 15.32
N THR A 40 -5.32 -12.68 16.54
CA THR A 40 -5.85 -11.73 17.52
C THR A 40 -5.07 -10.44 17.41
N VAL A 41 -5.81 -9.37 17.12
CA VAL A 41 -5.30 -8.01 16.98
C VAL A 41 -5.76 -7.22 18.18
N GLU A 42 -4.82 -6.69 18.95
CA GLU A 42 -5.13 -5.74 20.02
C GLU A 42 -5.10 -4.34 19.43
N LEU A 43 -6.21 -3.64 19.63
CA LEU A 43 -6.44 -2.32 19.11
C LEU A 43 -6.09 -1.25 20.15
N SER A 44 -5.79 -0.03 19.72
CA SER A 44 -5.36 1.09 20.57
C SER A 44 -6.36 1.55 21.62
N ASN A 45 -7.65 1.22 21.42
CA ASN A 45 -8.70 1.37 22.42
C ASN A 45 -8.73 0.23 23.45
N LYS A 46 -7.69 -0.61 23.48
CA LYS A 46 -7.54 -1.84 24.29
C LYS A 46 -8.63 -2.88 24.02
N THR A 47 -9.26 -2.84 22.84
CA THR A 47 -10.17 -3.90 22.43
C THR A 47 -9.41 -4.98 21.68
N GLU A 48 -9.66 -6.24 22.01
CA GLU A 48 -9.14 -7.35 21.24
C GLU A 48 -10.14 -7.71 20.14
N ARG A 49 -9.63 -7.87 18.93
CA ARG A 49 -10.41 -8.33 17.79
C ARG A 49 -9.75 -9.55 17.18
N SER A 50 -10.51 -10.65 17.10
CA SER A 50 -10.09 -11.81 16.31
C SER A 50 -10.45 -11.58 14.85
N VAL A 51 -9.45 -11.73 13.98
CA VAL A 51 -9.57 -11.53 12.54
C VAL A 51 -9.20 -12.82 11.82
N SER A 52 -10.03 -13.22 10.86
CA SER A 52 -9.87 -14.48 10.14
C SER A 52 -9.61 -14.26 8.66
N ILE A 53 -8.83 -15.14 8.03
CA ILE A 53 -8.64 -15.14 6.58
C ILE A 53 -9.95 -15.36 5.82
N LYS A 54 -10.93 -16.02 6.46
CA LYS A 54 -12.28 -16.22 5.90
C LYS A 54 -13.07 -14.92 5.77
N ASP A 55 -12.68 -13.88 6.50
CA ASP A 55 -13.32 -12.56 6.45
C ASP A 55 -12.72 -11.72 5.31
N VAL A 56 -11.74 -12.25 4.58
CA VAL A 56 -11.04 -11.58 3.48
C VAL A 56 -11.48 -12.17 2.14
N ASN A 57 -12.13 -11.35 1.34
CA ASN A 57 -12.37 -11.64 -0.07
C ASN A 57 -11.22 -11.08 -0.92
N PHE A 58 -10.34 -11.95 -1.38
CA PHE A 58 -9.21 -11.61 -2.27
C PHE A 58 -9.61 -11.22 -3.70
N MET A 59 -10.90 -11.34 -4.04
CA MET A 59 -11.48 -10.82 -5.28
C MET A 59 -12.11 -9.44 -5.08
N SER A 60 -12.20 -8.95 -3.85
CA SER A 60 -12.65 -7.59 -3.60
C SER A 60 -11.59 -6.58 -4.08
N PRO A 61 -12.00 -5.43 -4.64
CA PRO A 61 -11.08 -4.33 -4.91
C PRO A 61 -10.58 -3.63 -3.65
N ASP A 62 -11.25 -3.84 -2.50
CA ASP A 62 -10.86 -3.24 -1.23
C ASP A 62 -9.60 -3.89 -0.66
N SER A 63 -8.73 -3.11 -0.04
CA SER A 63 -7.53 -3.66 0.60
C SER A 63 -7.92 -4.65 1.70
N ILE A 64 -7.04 -5.64 1.97
CA ILE A 64 -7.26 -6.61 3.05
C ILE A 64 -7.56 -5.90 4.37
N LEU A 65 -6.90 -4.77 4.61
CA LEU A 65 -7.08 -3.99 5.83
C LEU A 65 -8.45 -3.33 5.91
N ASP A 66 -8.93 -2.76 4.81
CA ASP A 66 -10.25 -2.13 4.76
C ASP A 66 -11.36 -3.16 4.99
N GLN A 67 -11.22 -4.34 4.38
CA GLN A 67 -12.15 -5.46 4.60
C GLN A 67 -12.17 -5.91 6.07
N LEU A 68 -11.01 -5.89 6.71
CA LEU A 68 -10.87 -6.20 8.14
C LEU A 68 -11.21 -5.01 9.04
N ASN A 69 -11.58 -3.86 8.47
CA ASN A 69 -11.79 -2.59 9.17
C ASN A 69 -10.63 -2.25 10.13
N LEU A 70 -9.41 -2.45 9.63
CA LEU A 70 -8.16 -2.09 10.28
C LEU A 70 -7.58 -0.92 9.51
N LYS A 71 -7.22 0.17 10.19
CA LYS A 71 -6.58 1.32 9.55
C LYS A 71 -5.13 1.45 10.01
N PRO A 72 -4.21 1.87 9.13
CA PRO A 72 -2.89 2.30 9.57
C PRO A 72 -3.06 3.40 10.62
N TRP A 73 -2.29 3.31 11.70
CA TRP A 73 -2.14 4.45 12.56
C TRP A 73 -1.50 5.58 11.76
N GLN A 74 -2.14 6.74 11.75
CA GLN A 74 -1.55 7.98 11.25
C GLN A 74 -1.81 9.06 12.29
N PRO A 75 -0.82 9.93 12.57
CA PRO A 75 -1.08 11.07 13.43
C PRO A 75 -2.13 11.96 12.76
N VAL A 76 -3.05 12.52 13.56
CA VAL A 76 -4.14 13.35 13.03
C VAL A 76 -3.56 14.56 12.31
N ASP A 77 -3.74 14.58 10.99
CA ASP A 77 -3.25 15.63 10.11
C ASP A 77 -4.30 16.75 10.00
N ARG A 78 -4.34 17.62 11.02
CA ARG A 78 -5.31 18.70 11.09
C ARG A 78 -5.04 19.72 9.97
N PRO A 79 -6.09 20.28 9.34
CA PRO A 79 -5.95 21.26 8.26
C PRO A 79 -5.58 22.66 8.80
N VAL A 80 -4.41 22.76 9.42
CA VAL A 80 -3.86 24.01 9.98
C VAL A 80 -2.81 24.56 9.03
N ILE A 81 -2.97 25.81 8.64
CA ILE A 81 -2.07 26.47 7.69
C ILE A 81 -0.72 26.77 8.36
N GLN A 82 0.37 26.28 7.78
CA GLN A 82 1.73 26.65 8.15
C GLN A 82 2.18 27.93 7.43
N SER A 83 1.94 28.00 6.12
CA SER A 83 2.28 29.15 5.28
C SER A 83 1.32 29.25 4.10
N SER A 84 0.99 30.47 3.69
CA SER A 84 0.15 30.74 2.53
C SER A 84 0.72 31.89 1.71
N GLU A 85 0.66 31.78 0.38
CA GLU A 85 0.91 32.90 -0.54
C GLU A 85 -0.36 33.74 -0.77
N ILE A 86 -1.49 33.34 -0.21
CA ILE A 86 -2.78 34.04 -0.32
C ILE A 86 -2.91 34.99 0.86
N GLU A 87 -2.97 36.29 0.59
CA GLU A 87 -3.02 37.35 1.62
C GLU A 87 -4.16 37.16 2.64
N SER A 88 -5.29 36.60 2.19
CA SER A 88 -6.46 36.35 3.04
C SER A 88 -6.25 35.25 4.07
N LEU A 89 -5.35 34.29 3.82
CA LEU A 89 -5.07 33.16 4.70
C LEU A 89 -3.80 33.43 5.51
N LYS A 90 -3.87 33.17 6.82
CA LYS A 90 -2.77 33.42 7.75
C LYS A 90 -2.23 32.11 8.34
N PRO A 91 -0.94 32.07 8.73
CA PRO A 91 -0.42 30.97 9.52
C PRO A 91 -1.26 30.73 10.79
N ASN A 92 -1.44 29.46 11.14
CA ASN A 92 -2.29 28.94 12.23
C ASN A 92 -3.80 29.07 12.03
N ASP A 93 -4.28 29.47 10.86
CA ASP A 93 -5.69 29.32 10.53
C ASP A 93 -6.04 27.83 10.45
N LEU A 94 -7.11 27.42 11.15
CA LEU A 94 -7.65 26.06 11.08
C LEU A 94 -8.83 26.07 10.10
N ILE A 95 -8.73 25.33 9.00
CA ILE A 95 -9.84 25.17 8.06
C ILE A 95 -10.86 24.20 8.67
N THR A 96 -12.10 24.63 8.84
CA THR A 96 -13.17 23.81 9.41
C THR A 96 -14.18 23.36 8.36
N GLU A 97 -14.30 24.11 7.25
CA GLU A 97 -15.26 23.86 6.19
C GLU A 97 -14.69 24.38 4.87
N VAL A 98 -14.94 23.66 3.78
CA VAL A 98 -14.66 24.10 2.41
C VAL A 98 -15.93 23.90 1.60
N ASP A 99 -16.52 25.00 1.15
CA ASP A 99 -17.76 25.02 0.37
C ASP A 99 -18.90 24.20 1.01
N TYR A 100 -19.23 24.53 2.27
CA TYR A 100 -20.25 23.87 3.10
C TYR A 100 -19.94 22.42 3.51
N ILE A 101 -18.81 21.85 3.05
CA ILE A 101 -18.36 20.51 3.44
C ILE A 101 -17.47 20.63 4.67
N PRO A 102 -17.85 20.04 5.83
CA PRO A 102 -16.99 20.04 7.01
C PRO A 102 -15.74 19.20 6.75
N VAL A 103 -14.59 19.75 7.12
CA VAL A 103 -13.29 19.09 6.97
C VAL A 103 -12.59 18.97 8.31
N THR A 104 -12.04 17.78 8.57
CA THR A 104 -11.30 17.48 9.81
C THR A 104 -9.84 17.13 9.53
N GLN A 105 -9.54 16.71 8.30
CA GLN A 105 -8.20 16.32 7.87
C GLN A 105 -7.72 17.14 6.68
N TRP A 106 -6.42 17.37 6.61
CA TRP A 106 -5.81 18.06 5.48
C TRP A 106 -6.04 17.36 4.14
N ARG A 107 -6.10 16.02 4.13
CA ARG A 107 -6.35 15.24 2.90
C ARG A 107 -7.69 15.58 2.25
N GLU A 108 -8.73 15.78 3.06
CA GLU A 108 -10.07 16.14 2.60
C GLU A 108 -10.05 17.50 1.90
N VAL A 109 -9.35 18.48 2.49
CA VAL A 109 -9.15 19.82 1.90
C VAL A 109 -8.49 19.71 0.53
N ILE A 110 -7.41 18.92 0.41
CA ILE A 110 -6.72 18.73 -0.87
C ILE A 110 -7.59 18.03 -1.91
N GLN A 111 -8.40 17.04 -1.51
CA GLN A 111 -9.32 16.34 -2.41
C GLN A 111 -10.36 17.30 -2.99
N ILE A 112 -10.97 18.14 -2.14
CA ILE A 112 -11.94 19.16 -2.57
C ILE A 112 -11.25 20.16 -3.52
N ILE A 113 -10.06 20.67 -3.17
CA ILE A 113 -9.32 21.61 -4.03
C ILE A 113 -9.03 20.99 -5.40
N LYS A 114 -8.54 19.74 -5.45
CA LYS A 114 -8.20 19.06 -6.71
C LYS A 114 -9.39 18.93 -7.66
N GLN A 115 -10.58 18.68 -7.13
CA GLN A 115 -11.81 18.46 -7.90
C GLN A 115 -12.44 19.75 -8.45
N HIS A 116 -12.04 20.93 -7.95
CA HIS A 116 -12.65 22.21 -8.29
C HIS A 116 -11.64 23.21 -8.92
N PRO A 117 -11.00 22.88 -10.05
CA PRO A 117 -10.07 23.79 -10.72
C PRO A 117 -10.78 25.04 -11.24
N ASN A 118 -10.15 26.21 -11.12
CA ASN A 118 -10.66 27.51 -11.59
C ASN A 118 -11.98 27.99 -10.96
N GLN A 119 -12.45 27.33 -9.90
CA GLN A 119 -13.66 27.72 -9.17
C GLN A 119 -13.31 28.57 -7.94
N THR A 120 -14.28 29.34 -7.45
CA THR A 120 -14.14 30.05 -6.17
C THR A 120 -14.85 29.24 -5.12
N LEU A 121 -14.12 28.82 -4.07
CA LEU A 121 -14.65 28.06 -2.96
C LEU A 121 -14.65 28.90 -1.69
N ASP A 122 -15.67 28.75 -0.85
CA ASP A 122 -15.75 29.42 0.43
C ASP A 122 -15.03 28.61 1.51
N PHE A 123 -13.92 29.15 2.01
CA PHE A 123 -13.16 28.54 3.10
C PHE A 123 -13.61 29.13 4.43
N LYS A 124 -14.16 28.29 5.30
CA LYS A 124 -14.44 28.67 6.69
C LYS A 124 -13.24 28.32 7.54
N VAL A 125 -12.59 29.35 8.08
CA VAL A 125 -11.40 29.22 8.92
C VAL A 125 -11.68 29.70 10.33
N ALA A 126 -11.19 28.96 11.32
CA ALA A 126 -11.12 29.38 12.70
C ALA A 126 -9.80 30.11 12.96
N ARG A 127 -9.87 31.43 13.11
CA ARG A 127 -8.74 32.32 13.41
C ARG A 127 -8.97 32.97 14.76
N GLN A 128 -8.07 32.75 15.73
CA GLN A 128 -8.19 33.30 17.09
C GLN A 128 -9.59 33.06 17.71
N LEU A 129 -10.13 31.85 17.55
CA LEU A 129 -11.47 31.44 18.03
C LEU A 129 -12.68 32.11 17.34
N LYS A 130 -12.46 32.93 16.30
CA LYS A 130 -13.54 33.46 15.44
C LYS A 130 -13.59 32.68 14.14
N GLN A 131 -14.80 32.38 13.68
CA GLN A 131 -15.02 31.81 12.35
C GLN A 131 -15.06 32.93 11.32
N ILE A 132 -14.26 32.79 10.27
CA ILE A 132 -14.16 33.73 9.15
C ILE A 132 -14.40 32.93 7.88
N ILE A 133 -15.27 33.42 7.00
CA ILE A 133 -15.50 32.85 5.68
C ILE A 133 -14.67 33.66 4.69
N ILE A 134 -13.88 32.98 3.87
CA ILE A 134 -12.96 33.59 2.90
C ILE A 134 -13.23 32.94 1.54
N PRO A 135 -13.74 33.68 0.55
CA PRO A 135 -13.85 33.18 -0.81
C PRO A 135 -12.45 33.12 -1.44
N ILE A 136 -12.07 31.95 -1.95
CA ILE A 136 -10.74 31.72 -2.53
C ILE A 136 -10.88 31.11 -3.91
N LYS A 137 -10.28 31.76 -4.91
CA LYS A 137 -10.19 31.23 -6.27
C LYS A 137 -9.11 30.15 -6.33
N ILE A 138 -9.50 28.94 -6.69
CA ILE A 138 -8.62 27.79 -6.87
C ILE A 138 -7.88 27.93 -8.20
N GLY A 139 -6.56 27.80 -8.16
CA GLY A 139 -5.72 27.75 -9.36
C GLY A 139 -5.89 26.43 -10.11
N SER A 140 -5.25 26.30 -11.25
CA SER A 140 -5.21 25.04 -11.98
C SER A 140 -3.80 24.69 -12.40
N THR A 141 -3.42 23.43 -12.30
CA THR A 141 -2.20 22.88 -12.88
C THR A 141 -2.54 21.71 -13.79
N GLN A 142 -1.73 21.50 -14.83
CA GLN A 142 -1.84 20.29 -15.63
C GLN A 142 -1.12 19.16 -14.90
N SER A 143 -1.86 18.09 -14.62
CA SER A 143 -1.29 16.82 -14.20
C SER A 143 -0.42 16.24 -15.31
N ILE A 144 0.51 15.36 -14.91
CA ILE A 144 1.44 14.66 -15.81
C ILE A 144 0.70 13.89 -16.93
N PHE A 145 -0.57 13.52 -16.70
CA PHE A 145 -1.42 12.79 -17.64
C PHE A 145 -2.51 13.64 -18.32
N GLY A 146 -2.42 14.98 -18.26
CA GLY A 146 -3.31 15.89 -18.99
C GLY A 146 -4.64 16.22 -18.30
N SER A 147 -4.90 15.73 -17.08
CA SER A 147 -6.02 16.22 -16.25
C SER A 147 -5.70 17.61 -15.69
N THR A 148 -6.74 18.45 -15.56
CA THR A 148 -6.61 19.76 -14.92
C THR A 148 -6.93 19.61 -13.44
N ASP A 149 -5.90 19.61 -12.60
CA ASP A 149 -6.06 19.51 -11.14
C ASP A 149 -6.14 20.92 -10.54
N GLY A 150 -7.08 21.13 -9.61
CA GLY A 150 -7.12 22.36 -8.83
C GLY A 150 -5.92 22.46 -7.87
N THR A 151 -5.35 23.65 -7.75
CA THR A 151 -4.19 23.90 -6.89
C THR A 151 -4.35 25.12 -6.02
N LEU A 152 -3.73 25.07 -4.84
CA LEU A 152 -3.71 26.18 -3.90
C LEU A 152 -2.31 26.29 -3.26
N PRO A 153 -1.65 27.46 -3.30
CA PRO A 153 -0.29 27.64 -2.77
C PRO A 153 -0.28 27.78 -1.25
N ILE A 154 -0.72 26.71 -0.57
CA ILE A 154 -0.77 26.63 0.90
C ILE A 154 -0.02 25.39 1.38
N LYS A 155 0.68 25.54 2.50
CA LYS A 155 1.33 24.44 3.22
C LYS A 155 0.65 24.28 4.57
N HIS A 156 0.40 23.04 4.98
CA HIS A 156 -0.14 22.73 6.30
C HIS A 156 0.98 22.41 7.29
N ILE A 157 0.66 22.50 8.58
CA ILE A 157 1.54 22.04 9.64
C ILE A 157 1.56 20.51 9.62
N LEU A 158 2.72 19.94 9.28
CA LEU A 158 2.90 18.49 9.25
C LEU A 158 2.61 17.89 10.64
N PRO A 159 1.87 16.76 10.70
CA PRO A 159 1.60 16.10 11.96
C PRO A 159 2.90 15.54 12.55
N LYS A 160 2.98 15.50 13.89
CA LYS A 160 4.16 14.97 14.59
C LYS A 160 4.13 13.44 14.56
N TRP A 161 5.01 12.86 13.76
CA TRP A 161 5.22 11.42 13.71
C TRP A 161 5.94 10.91 14.99
N PRO A 162 5.69 9.68 15.45
CA PRO A 162 6.43 9.06 16.54
C PRO A 162 7.92 9.00 16.19
N LYS A 163 8.80 9.15 17.18
CA LYS A 163 10.25 9.11 16.96
C LYS A 163 10.74 7.81 16.29
N ALA A 164 10.01 6.71 16.45
CA ALA A 164 10.29 5.42 15.79
C ALA A 164 10.00 5.44 14.27
N GLU A 165 9.07 6.29 13.82
CA GLU A 165 8.69 6.41 12.41
C GLU A 165 9.41 7.58 11.71
N ILE A 166 10.02 8.49 12.47
CA ILE A 166 10.89 9.53 11.93
C ILE A 166 12.21 8.88 11.49
N ILE A 167 12.32 8.61 10.20
CA ILE A 167 13.62 8.32 9.57
C ILE A 167 14.47 9.58 9.72
N LYS A 168 15.43 9.56 10.65
CA LYS A 168 16.39 10.66 10.79
C LYS A 168 17.14 10.80 9.46
N SER A 169 16.80 11.85 8.71
CA SER A 169 17.35 12.22 7.40
C SER A 169 18.87 12.46 7.36
N ARG A 170 19.62 12.14 8.43
CA ARG A 170 21.08 12.26 8.52
C ARG A 170 21.73 10.90 8.78
N ALA A 171 21.26 9.85 8.12
CA ALA A 171 21.97 8.58 8.11
C ALA A 171 23.17 8.68 7.15
N ASN A 172 24.37 8.46 7.67
CA ASN A 172 25.59 8.26 6.88
C ASN A 172 25.39 7.10 5.88
N ILE A 173 26.09 7.09 4.74
CA ILE A 173 26.02 6.04 3.70
C ILE A 173 26.02 4.60 4.26
N PHE A 174 26.82 4.32 5.28
CA PHE A 174 26.89 3.03 5.97
C PHE A 174 25.61 2.70 6.74
N ASN A 175 25.06 3.65 7.51
CA ASN A 175 23.80 3.45 8.24
C ASN A 175 22.62 3.31 7.26
N SER A 176 22.63 4.08 6.17
CA SER A 176 21.62 3.99 5.11
C SER A 176 21.69 2.67 4.37
N SER A 177 22.89 2.17 4.07
CA SER A 177 23.09 0.87 3.44
C SER A 177 22.64 -0.27 4.36
N LEU A 178 23.00 -0.23 5.65
CA LEU A 178 22.55 -1.21 6.63
C LEU A 178 21.02 -1.23 6.74
N LEU A 179 20.38 -0.06 6.82
CA LEU A 179 18.93 0.04 6.87
C LEU A 179 18.27 -0.46 5.57
N ALA A 180 18.87 -0.17 4.42
CA ALA A 180 18.39 -0.66 3.14
C ALA A 180 18.50 -2.20 3.04
N SER A 181 19.60 -2.79 3.50
CA SER A 181 19.78 -4.24 3.57
C SER A 181 18.76 -4.90 4.49
N GLN A 182 18.48 -4.31 5.66
CA GLN A 182 17.42 -4.81 6.56
C GLN A 182 16.05 -4.79 5.87
N ARG A 183 15.68 -3.67 5.24
CA ARG A 183 14.43 -3.56 4.49
C ARG A 183 14.34 -4.57 3.34
N PHE A 184 15.44 -4.80 2.63
CA PHE A 184 15.50 -5.80 1.58
C PHE A 184 15.26 -7.21 2.14
N ILE A 185 15.91 -7.57 3.25
CA ILE A 185 15.73 -8.88 3.90
C ILE A 185 14.30 -9.04 4.41
N ASP A 186 13.73 -8.01 5.05
CA ASP A 186 12.34 -8.03 5.52
C ASP A 186 11.36 -8.24 4.37
N GLN A 187 11.56 -7.52 3.26
CA GLN A 187 10.74 -7.63 2.06
C GLN A 187 10.87 -9.00 1.39
N LEU A 188 12.09 -9.53 1.32
CA LEU A 188 12.37 -10.86 0.79
C LEU A 188 11.70 -11.94 1.64
N ASN A 189 11.85 -11.88 2.97
CA ASN A 189 11.21 -12.80 3.90
C ASN A 189 9.70 -12.76 3.77
N PHE A 190 9.11 -11.56 3.69
CA PHE A 190 7.67 -11.40 3.49
C PHE A 190 7.20 -12.09 2.21
N GLN A 191 7.85 -11.84 1.07
CA GLN A 191 7.48 -12.45 -0.20
C GLN A 191 7.65 -13.98 -0.21
N VAL A 192 8.74 -14.50 0.37
CA VAL A 192 8.94 -15.95 0.51
C VAL A 192 7.84 -16.57 1.37
N ASN A 193 7.45 -15.93 2.48
CA ASN A 193 6.38 -16.42 3.35
C ASN A 193 5.02 -16.44 2.64
N VAL A 194 4.68 -15.39 1.90
CA VAL A 194 3.45 -15.32 1.11
C VAL A 194 3.44 -16.40 0.03
N LEU A 195 4.54 -16.55 -0.73
CA LEU A 195 4.65 -17.57 -1.75
C LEU A 195 4.53 -18.98 -1.16
N ALA A 196 5.21 -19.25 -0.05
CA ALA A 196 5.11 -20.52 0.65
C ALA A 196 3.68 -20.80 1.13
N ALA A 197 2.99 -19.81 1.71
CA ALA A 197 1.60 -19.97 2.13
C ALA A 197 0.68 -20.34 0.95
N ILE A 198 0.91 -19.77 -0.24
CA ILE A 198 0.16 -20.13 -1.45
C ILE A 198 0.49 -21.54 -1.91
N LEU A 199 1.78 -21.90 -1.97
CA LEU A 199 2.24 -23.23 -2.40
C LEU A 199 1.70 -24.36 -1.52
N PHE A 200 1.60 -24.12 -0.20
CA PHE A 200 1.05 -25.08 0.75
C PHE A 200 -0.48 -25.00 0.91
N GLY A 201 -1.16 -24.11 0.19
CA GLY A 201 -2.62 -23.98 0.21
C GLY A 201 -3.20 -23.24 1.42
N TYR A 202 -2.36 -22.55 2.20
CA TYR A 202 -2.79 -21.70 3.32
C TYR A 202 -3.29 -20.32 2.86
N ALA A 203 -2.90 -19.88 1.68
CA ALA A 203 -3.39 -18.67 1.03
C ALA A 203 -3.92 -18.99 -0.38
N PRO A 204 -4.99 -18.32 -0.84
CA PRO A 204 -5.54 -18.59 -2.16
C PRO A 204 -4.67 -18.01 -3.27
N ILE A 205 -4.70 -18.62 -4.46
CA ILE A 205 -4.01 -18.12 -5.68
C ILE A 205 -4.52 -16.72 -6.06
N SER A 206 -5.77 -16.38 -5.71
CA SER A 206 -6.31 -15.03 -5.87
C SER A 206 -5.63 -13.98 -4.99
N ALA A 207 -4.71 -14.33 -4.10
CA ALA A 207 -3.84 -13.37 -3.42
C ALA A 207 -2.67 -12.88 -4.30
N LEU A 208 -2.38 -13.54 -5.42
CA LEU A 208 -1.36 -13.09 -6.37
C LEU A 208 -1.91 -12.00 -7.28
N SER A 209 -1.06 -11.02 -7.57
CA SER A 209 -1.28 -10.03 -8.64
C SER A 209 -0.69 -10.56 -9.94
N GLY A 210 -1.46 -10.47 -11.02
CA GLY A 210 -1.04 -10.82 -12.37
C GLY A 210 -0.47 -9.61 -13.11
N PRO A 211 -0.22 -9.75 -14.42
CA PRO A 211 0.32 -8.66 -15.24
C PRO A 211 -0.54 -7.39 -15.22
N VAL A 212 -1.86 -7.55 -15.18
CA VAL A 212 -2.81 -6.43 -15.14
C VAL A 212 -2.75 -5.72 -13.78
N GLY A 213 -2.79 -6.46 -12.68
CA GLY A 213 -2.65 -5.90 -11.33
C GLY A 213 -1.30 -5.22 -11.11
N ILE A 214 -0.20 -5.84 -11.57
CA ILE A 214 1.16 -5.25 -11.50
C ILE A 214 1.22 -3.94 -12.30
N SER A 215 0.62 -3.90 -13.50
CA SER A 215 0.54 -2.69 -14.30
C SER A 215 -0.21 -1.57 -13.57
N GLY A 216 -1.34 -1.92 -12.91
CA GLY A 216 -2.10 -1.00 -12.07
C GLY A 216 -1.26 -0.44 -10.91
N MET A 217 -0.53 -1.29 -10.19
CA MET A 217 0.36 -0.87 -9.09
C MET A 217 1.46 0.08 -9.57
N ILE A 218 2.04 -0.17 -10.74
CA ILE A 218 3.04 0.73 -11.33
C ILE A 218 2.42 2.09 -11.64
N LEU A 219 1.25 2.12 -12.29
CA LEU A 219 0.54 3.35 -12.62
C LEU A 219 0.14 4.15 -11.37
N GLU A 220 -0.40 3.49 -10.35
CA GLU A 220 -0.76 4.12 -9.08
C GLU A 220 0.46 4.72 -8.37
N SER A 221 1.57 3.98 -8.33
CA SER A 221 2.81 4.45 -7.71
C SER A 221 3.41 5.67 -8.43
N LEU A 222 3.32 5.72 -9.76
CA LEU A 222 3.73 6.88 -10.57
C LEU A 222 2.89 8.12 -10.27
N ASN A 223 1.58 7.94 -10.08
CA ASN A 223 0.66 9.02 -9.71
C ASN A 223 0.88 9.55 -8.29
N THR A 224 1.59 8.79 -7.44
CA THR A 224 1.85 9.18 -6.05
C THR A 224 3.11 10.05 -5.93
N ASN A 225 4.29 9.50 -6.26
CA ASN A 225 5.56 10.22 -6.44
C ASN A 225 6.68 9.26 -6.85
N PHE A 226 7.82 9.82 -7.27
CA PHE A 226 8.99 9.05 -7.72
C PHE A 226 9.55 8.08 -6.68
N LEU A 227 9.54 8.42 -5.38
CA LEU A 227 10.07 7.53 -4.34
C LEU A 227 9.17 6.31 -4.14
N VAL A 228 7.84 6.48 -4.22
CA VAL A 228 6.86 5.39 -4.15
C VAL A 228 6.96 4.50 -5.37
N TRP A 229 7.16 5.07 -6.56
CA TRP A 229 7.44 4.31 -7.77
C TRP A 229 8.73 3.48 -7.66
N LEU A 230 9.83 4.07 -7.19
CA LEU A 230 11.11 3.37 -7.02
C LEU A 230 10.99 2.21 -6.01
N TYR A 231 10.24 2.42 -4.93
CA TYR A 231 9.92 1.37 -3.96
C TYR A 231 9.09 0.24 -4.59
N THR A 232 8.06 0.58 -5.37
CA THR A 232 7.22 -0.40 -6.09
C THR A 232 8.06 -1.20 -7.09
N PHE A 233 8.93 -0.53 -7.83
CA PHE A 233 9.90 -1.16 -8.73
C PHE A 233 10.81 -2.14 -7.97
N ALA A 234 11.33 -1.76 -6.81
CA ALA A 234 12.15 -2.66 -5.99
C ALA A 234 11.37 -3.91 -5.55
N ILE A 235 10.15 -3.76 -5.04
CA ILE A 235 9.30 -4.89 -4.62
C ILE A 235 9.06 -5.88 -5.77
N ILE A 236 8.72 -5.38 -6.97
CA ILE A 236 8.48 -6.21 -8.16
C ILE A 236 9.74 -6.99 -8.54
N ASN A 237 10.90 -6.34 -8.55
CA ASN A 237 12.16 -7.00 -8.89
C ASN A 237 12.55 -8.07 -7.86
N ILE A 238 12.30 -7.85 -6.57
CA ILE A 238 12.51 -8.88 -5.54
C ILE A 238 11.60 -10.08 -5.83
N SER A 239 10.33 -9.85 -6.17
CA SER A 239 9.38 -10.93 -6.49
C SER A 239 9.84 -11.76 -7.69
N ILE A 240 10.28 -11.11 -8.78
CA ILE A 240 10.82 -11.77 -9.98
C ILE A 240 12.08 -12.56 -9.62
N GLY A 241 12.97 -11.97 -8.82
CA GLY A 241 14.17 -12.63 -8.34
C GLY A 241 13.86 -13.91 -7.54
N ILE A 242 12.88 -13.87 -6.63
CA ILE A 242 12.45 -15.05 -5.87
C ILE A 242 11.91 -16.14 -6.80
N ILE A 243 11.05 -15.78 -7.76
CA ILE A 243 10.51 -16.75 -8.72
C ILE A 243 11.65 -17.40 -9.51
N ASN A 244 12.61 -16.61 -10.00
CA ASN A 244 13.76 -17.13 -10.76
C ASN A 244 14.68 -18.04 -9.91
N LEU A 245 14.72 -17.86 -8.59
CA LEU A 245 15.48 -18.71 -7.67
C LEU A 245 14.76 -20.01 -7.29
N LEU A 246 13.51 -20.22 -7.73
CA LEU A 246 12.80 -21.47 -7.47
C LEU A 246 13.53 -22.67 -8.08
N PRO A 247 13.46 -23.84 -7.44
CA PRO A 247 14.13 -25.06 -7.86
C PRO A 247 13.43 -25.74 -9.07
N LEU A 248 13.08 -24.95 -10.09
CA LEU A 248 12.27 -25.36 -11.23
C LEU A 248 13.11 -25.25 -12.52
N PRO A 249 13.24 -26.34 -13.30
CA PRO A 249 13.92 -26.30 -14.60
C PRO A 249 13.35 -25.21 -15.53
N GLY A 250 14.24 -24.53 -16.23
CA GLY A 250 13.93 -23.36 -17.06
C GLY A 250 14.07 -22.02 -16.33
N LEU A 251 14.19 -22.04 -14.99
CA LEU A 251 14.58 -20.90 -14.16
C LEU A 251 16.02 -21.04 -13.67
N ASP A 252 16.64 -19.93 -13.28
CA ASP A 252 18.04 -19.88 -12.84
C ASP A 252 18.30 -20.82 -11.64
N GLY A 253 17.38 -20.85 -10.66
CA GLY A 253 17.45 -21.74 -9.50
C GLY A 253 17.40 -23.23 -9.86
N GLY A 254 16.62 -23.60 -10.88
CA GLY A 254 16.58 -24.96 -11.40
C GLY A 254 17.90 -25.37 -12.05
N GLN A 255 18.53 -24.48 -12.80
CA GLN A 255 19.84 -24.74 -13.41
C GLN A 255 20.93 -24.96 -12.35
N ILE A 256 20.91 -24.15 -11.28
CA ILE A 256 21.82 -24.29 -10.14
C ILE A 256 21.66 -25.68 -9.50
N ILE A 257 20.43 -26.12 -9.27
CA ILE A 257 20.14 -27.42 -8.65
C ILE A 257 20.50 -28.57 -9.57
N ILE A 258 20.18 -28.50 -10.86
CA ILE A 258 20.58 -29.51 -11.84
C ILE A 258 22.10 -29.65 -11.87
N ALA A 259 22.84 -28.52 -11.86
CA ALA A 259 24.29 -28.52 -11.83
C ALA A 259 24.84 -29.15 -10.53
N LEU A 260 24.24 -28.82 -9.38
CA LEU A 260 24.61 -29.39 -8.09
C LEU A 260 24.35 -30.91 -8.04
N ILE A 261 23.20 -31.35 -8.53
CA ILE A 261 22.83 -32.77 -8.62
C ILE A 261 23.80 -33.52 -9.53
N ASN A 262 24.10 -32.99 -10.72
CA ASN A 262 25.07 -33.60 -11.64
C ASN A 262 26.46 -33.73 -11.00
N ARG A 263 26.88 -32.75 -10.18
CA ARG A 263 28.16 -32.79 -9.46
C ARG A 263 28.18 -33.86 -8.39
N ILE A 264 27.08 -34.05 -7.65
CA ILE A 264 26.97 -35.07 -6.59
C ILE A 264 26.90 -36.47 -7.19
N ILE A 265 26.09 -36.65 -8.24
CA ILE A 265 25.79 -37.96 -8.83
C ILE A 265 26.89 -38.40 -9.82
N GLY A 266 27.70 -37.48 -10.35
CA GLY A 266 28.86 -37.78 -11.20
C GLY A 266 28.53 -38.07 -12.66
N TYR A 267 27.26 -38.07 -13.05
CA TYR A 267 26.82 -38.13 -14.45
C TYR A 267 25.81 -37.04 -14.80
N ARG A 268 25.73 -36.69 -16.09
CA ARG A 268 24.83 -35.64 -16.58
C ARG A 268 23.41 -36.18 -16.75
N ILE A 269 22.43 -35.53 -16.12
CA ILE A 269 21.01 -35.76 -16.41
C ILE A 269 20.75 -35.55 -17.91
N THR A 270 19.96 -36.44 -18.51
CA THR A 270 19.70 -36.42 -19.95
C THR A 270 18.93 -35.15 -20.36
N LEU A 271 19.42 -34.46 -21.38
CA LEU A 271 18.81 -33.25 -21.98
C LEU A 271 17.34 -33.45 -22.43
N ARG A 272 16.92 -34.68 -22.72
CA ARG A 272 15.52 -34.97 -23.09
C ARG A 272 14.58 -34.76 -21.90
N TRP A 273 14.97 -35.20 -20.71
CA TRP A 273 14.16 -35.07 -19.49
C TRP A 273 14.08 -33.63 -19.01
N ILE A 274 15.19 -32.90 -19.02
CA ILE A 274 15.23 -31.48 -18.65
C ILE A 274 14.29 -30.67 -19.55
N ARG A 275 14.39 -30.82 -20.88
CA ARG A 275 13.54 -30.11 -21.84
C ARG A 275 12.06 -30.45 -21.72
N LEU A 276 11.73 -31.71 -21.39
CA LEU A 276 10.34 -32.10 -21.16
C LEU A 276 9.79 -31.38 -19.91
N LEU A 277 10.56 -31.39 -18.83
CA LEU A 277 10.18 -30.77 -17.55
C LEU A 277 10.05 -29.25 -17.68
N GLU A 278 10.99 -28.58 -18.35
CA GLU A 278 10.90 -27.15 -18.71
C GLU A 278 9.61 -26.84 -19.46
N ARG A 279 9.24 -27.66 -20.44
CA ARG A 279 8.04 -27.45 -21.26
C ARG A 279 6.77 -27.62 -20.43
N ILE A 280 6.72 -28.61 -19.54
CA ILE A 280 5.61 -28.81 -18.59
C ILE A 280 5.48 -27.60 -17.65
N ILE A 281 6.59 -27.14 -17.08
CA ILE A 281 6.63 -26.00 -16.17
C ILE A 281 6.19 -24.72 -16.87
N LEU A 282 6.65 -24.47 -18.09
CA LEU A 282 6.23 -23.31 -18.89
C LEU A 282 4.73 -23.33 -19.17
N ILE A 283 4.16 -24.48 -19.57
CA ILE A 283 2.72 -24.61 -19.78
C ILE A 283 1.96 -24.35 -18.48
N PHE A 284 2.43 -24.88 -17.36
CA PHE A 284 1.84 -24.63 -16.05
C PHE A 284 1.86 -23.13 -15.69
N PHE A 285 2.99 -22.45 -15.85
CA PHE A 285 3.08 -21.00 -15.62
C PHE A 285 2.19 -20.20 -16.56
N PHE A 286 2.03 -20.62 -17.82
CA PHE A 286 1.12 -19.95 -18.74
C PHE A 286 -0.34 -20.07 -18.29
N ILE A 287 -0.77 -21.25 -17.85
CA ILE A 287 -2.11 -21.47 -17.29
C ILE A 287 -2.31 -20.61 -16.03
N LEU A 288 -1.30 -20.56 -15.15
CA LEU A 288 -1.33 -19.72 -13.95
C LEU A 288 -1.43 -18.24 -14.31
N LEU A 289 -0.66 -17.77 -15.29
CA LEU A 289 -0.68 -16.40 -15.79
C LEU A 289 -2.07 -16.03 -16.30
N VAL A 290 -2.70 -16.88 -17.10
CA VAL A 290 -4.08 -16.67 -17.57
C VAL A 290 -5.04 -16.60 -16.38
N LYS A 291 -4.95 -17.54 -15.43
CA LYS A 291 -5.84 -17.58 -14.26
C LYS A 291 -5.72 -16.33 -13.40
N VAL A 292 -4.51 -15.88 -13.09
CA VAL A 292 -4.30 -14.68 -12.27
C VAL A 292 -4.72 -13.41 -13.04
N THR A 293 -4.48 -13.35 -14.35
CA THR A 293 -4.94 -12.23 -15.19
C THR A 293 -6.46 -12.12 -15.20
N LEU A 294 -7.17 -13.24 -15.31
CA LEU A 294 -8.64 -13.25 -15.22
C LEU A 294 -9.12 -12.74 -13.87
N ASN A 295 -8.46 -13.13 -12.77
CA ASN A 295 -8.80 -12.63 -11.44
C ASN A 295 -8.59 -11.11 -11.34
N ASP A 296 -7.50 -10.57 -11.91
CA ASP A 296 -7.24 -9.13 -11.91
C ASP A 296 -8.28 -8.35 -12.72
N ILE A 297 -8.72 -8.88 -13.87
CA ILE A 297 -9.78 -8.28 -14.68
C ILE A 297 -11.09 -8.24 -13.88
N GLU A 298 -11.44 -9.34 -13.21
CA GLU A 298 -12.64 -9.39 -12.37
C GLU A 298 -12.58 -8.37 -11.23
N ARG A 299 -11.45 -8.28 -10.50
CA ARG A 299 -11.23 -7.24 -9.49
C ARG A 299 -11.41 -5.83 -10.05
N THR A 300 -10.90 -5.59 -11.26
CA THR A 300 -10.99 -4.28 -11.92
C THR A 300 -12.43 -3.96 -12.31
N LEU A 301 -13.19 -4.92 -12.82
CA LEU A 301 -14.61 -4.74 -13.14
C LEU A 301 -15.44 -4.45 -11.88
N LEU A 302 -15.18 -5.17 -10.79
CA LEU A 302 -15.83 -4.94 -9.50
C LEU A 302 -15.52 -3.54 -8.93
N TYR A 303 -14.29 -3.06 -9.12
CA TYR A 303 -13.90 -1.71 -8.75
C TYR A 303 -14.75 -0.64 -9.47
N TYR A 304 -14.88 -0.74 -10.80
CA TYR A 304 -15.67 0.22 -11.58
C TYR A 304 -17.17 0.17 -11.22
N GLN A 305 -17.75 -1.02 -11.06
CA GLN A 305 -19.15 -1.16 -10.65
C GLN A 305 -19.44 -0.50 -9.30
N LYS A 306 -18.51 -0.65 -8.33
CA LYS A 306 -18.63 -0.03 -7.01
C LYS A 306 -18.59 1.50 -7.12
N GLN A 307 -17.73 2.03 -7.98
CA GLN A 307 -17.60 3.47 -8.18
C GLN A 307 -18.86 4.08 -8.80
N ASP A 308 -19.47 3.41 -9.78
CA ASP A 308 -20.75 3.84 -10.37
C ASP A 308 -21.90 3.84 -9.33
N THR A 309 -21.89 2.87 -8.41
CA THR A 309 -22.90 2.78 -7.33
C THR A 309 -22.75 3.88 -6.28
N ILE A 310 -21.53 4.40 -6.08
CA ILE A 310 -21.26 5.52 -5.14
C ILE A 310 -21.64 6.87 -5.77
N ILE A 311 -21.61 6.96 -7.10
CA ILE A 311 -21.92 8.18 -7.85
C ILE A 311 -23.44 8.34 -8.08
N GLN A 312 -24.21 7.24 -8.06
CA GLN A 312 -25.68 7.24 -8.12
C GLN A 312 -26.32 7.46 -6.74
#